data_AF-A0A534W8T7-F1
#
_entry.id   AF-A0A534W8T7-F1
#
_cell.length_a   1.000
_cell.length_b   1.000
_cell.length_c   1.000
_cell.angle_alpha   90.00
_cell.angle_beta   90.00
_cell.angle_gamma   90.00
#
_symmetry.space_group_name_H-M   'P 1'
#
loop_
_entity.id
_entity.type
_entity.pdbx_description
1 polymer ?
#
loop_
_entity_poly.entity_id
_entity_poly.type
_entity_poly.pdbx_seq_one_letter_code
_entity_poly.pdbx_strand_id
1 'polypeptide(L)'
;MTSLVLVGLLGAATIAAVVLGNGNPAVALAPCLVGVLLWAISSLPLRVPMLTLLALSWTLEIAGDAFAGGVVQTPLYVVGSLLFAKLNLTFPVDALVFSGFDILLVVLAVVVVRRHVTRSRIDRVGWIDTPRPIRQFAVVALLALAWMTAFGLLRGGSFRFALWQVTRHIYLPFVYLLMAEALRGPVDATAVGRIVLGAGVFRSAEALILRQMYPSTDLFPHATTHHDSVLFATCVGILLAMILEKPTRRTLKICALLLPIFLGGMIANNRRLVWTEVALVAVFFFLVTGWGRVKRFFVRALIVASLPLLVYGAAGWSSKAGIFTPVQTFRSMFDANVDGSTRWRDWENFDLVFTFRQNPLFGSGFGHPFVQAIALPDITRAYELEPYVPHNSVLGLWA
;
A
#
# COMPACT_ATOMS: atom_id res chain seq x y z
N MET A 1 11.39 -8.24 -41.08
CA MET A 1 12.62 -8.76 -40.42
C MET A 1 12.47 -9.00 -38.91
N THR A 2 11.64 -8.25 -38.18
CA THR A 2 11.57 -8.33 -36.70
C THR A 2 10.86 -9.56 -36.13
N SER A 3 9.80 -10.08 -36.76
CA SER A 3 9.02 -11.19 -36.20
C SER A 3 9.74 -12.55 -36.23
N LEU A 4 10.52 -12.83 -37.28
CA LEU A 4 11.30 -14.07 -37.41
C LEU A 4 12.42 -14.17 -36.37
N VAL A 5 13.08 -13.04 -36.06
CA VAL A 5 14.12 -12.98 -35.02
C VAL A 5 13.51 -13.21 -33.64
N LEU A 6 12.35 -12.61 -33.34
CA LEU A 6 11.64 -12.81 -32.07
C LEU A 6 11.20 -14.26 -31.87
N VAL A 7 10.66 -14.90 -32.90
CA VAL A 7 10.27 -16.32 -32.86
C VAL A 7 11.51 -17.21 -32.70
N GLY A 8 12.61 -16.92 -33.40
CA GLY A 8 13.87 -17.63 -33.26
C GLY A 8 14.45 -17.53 -31.84
N LEU A 9 14.45 -16.33 -31.26
CA LEU A 9 14.88 -16.10 -29.88
C LEU A 9 14.00 -16.82 -28.86
N LEU A 10 12.68 -16.80 -29.06
CA LEU A 10 11.74 -17.53 -28.20
C LEU A 10 11.96 -19.04 -28.28
N GLY A 11 12.14 -19.58 -29.49
CA GLY A 11 12.47 -20.99 -29.72
C GLY A 11 13.78 -21.39 -29.04
N ALA A 12 14.84 -20.58 -29.20
CA ALA A 12 16.12 -20.82 -28.54
C ALA A 12 16.00 -20.77 -27.01
N ALA A 13 15.26 -19.80 -26.46
CA ALA A 13 15.03 -19.69 -25.03
C ALA A 13 14.25 -20.90 -24.48
N THR A 14 13.23 -21.38 -25.20
CA THR A 14 12.47 -22.59 -24.84
C THR A 14 13.34 -23.84 -24.87
N ILE A 15 14.20 -24.00 -25.89
CA ILE A 15 15.14 -25.14 -25.95
C ILE A 15 16.13 -25.07 -24.77
N ALA A 16 16.70 -23.89 -24.49
CA ALA A 16 17.58 -23.71 -23.35
C ALA A 16 16.87 -24.04 -22.02
N ALA A 17 15.61 -23.62 -21.87
CA ALA A 17 14.80 -23.90 -20.69
C ALA A 17 14.49 -25.40 -20.52
N VAL A 18 14.25 -26.14 -21.61
CA VAL A 18 14.08 -27.60 -21.58
C VAL A 18 15.36 -28.29 -21.09
N VAL A 19 16.51 -27.88 -21.63
CA VAL A 19 17.82 -28.46 -21.28
C VAL A 19 18.18 -28.17 -19.83
N LEU A 20 18.07 -26.90 -19.41
CA LEU A 20 18.38 -26.48 -18.03
C LEU A 20 17.36 -27.02 -17.01
N GLY A 21 16.11 -27.20 -17.44
CA GLY A 21 15.03 -27.74 -16.62
C GLY A 21 15.00 -29.27 -16.51
N ASN A 22 15.98 -29.98 -17.08
CA ASN A 22 16.00 -31.45 -17.17
C ASN A 22 14.67 -32.04 -17.67
N GLY A 23 14.06 -31.41 -18.67
CA GLY A 23 12.77 -31.83 -19.24
C GLY A 23 11.53 -31.44 -18.43
N ASN A 24 11.65 -30.63 -17.37
CA ASN A 24 10.49 -30.13 -16.63
C ASN A 24 9.59 -29.27 -17.53
N PRO A 25 8.32 -29.66 -17.76
CA PRO A 25 7.42 -28.95 -18.66
C PRO A 25 7.11 -27.52 -18.21
N ALA A 26 7.10 -27.24 -16.90
CA ALA A 26 6.87 -25.89 -16.38
C ALA A 26 8.02 -24.93 -16.76
N VAL A 27 9.27 -25.42 -16.68
CA VAL A 27 10.46 -24.64 -17.06
C VAL A 27 10.48 -24.46 -18.58
N ALA A 28 10.17 -25.50 -19.34
CA ALA A 28 10.08 -25.45 -20.80
C ALA A 28 9.04 -24.43 -21.31
N LEU A 29 7.88 -24.32 -20.63
CA LEU A 29 6.83 -23.39 -21.03
C LEU A 29 7.09 -21.94 -20.58
N ALA A 30 7.99 -21.71 -19.62
CA ALA A 30 8.19 -20.39 -19.03
C ALA A 30 8.55 -19.31 -20.08
N PRO A 31 9.49 -19.51 -21.02
CA PRO A 31 9.78 -18.50 -22.04
C PRO A 31 8.57 -18.18 -22.93
N CYS A 32 7.81 -19.20 -23.33
CA CYS A 32 6.57 -19.03 -24.11
C CYS A 32 5.54 -18.20 -23.33
N LEU A 33 5.33 -18.49 -22.04
CA LEU A 33 4.41 -17.74 -21.19
C LEU A 33 4.86 -16.28 -21.03
N VAL A 34 6.16 -16.03 -20.82
CA VAL A 34 6.72 -14.67 -20.79
C VAL A 34 6.50 -13.96 -22.13
N GLY A 35 6.75 -14.64 -23.26
CA GLY A 35 6.53 -14.10 -24.59
C GLY A 35 5.07 -13.71 -24.85
N VAL A 36 4.13 -14.57 -24.47
CA VAL A 36 2.68 -14.31 -24.56
C VAL A 36 2.29 -13.14 -23.66
N LEU A 37 2.82 -13.07 -22.44
CA LEU A 37 2.56 -11.97 -21.51
C LEU A 37 3.07 -10.64 -22.06
N LEU A 38 4.31 -10.58 -22.56
CA LEU A 38 4.90 -9.38 -23.15
C LEU A 38 4.14 -8.94 -24.40
N TRP A 39 3.71 -9.89 -25.24
CA TRP A 39 2.85 -9.62 -26.37
C TRP A 39 1.49 -9.06 -25.95
N ALA A 40 0.85 -9.66 -24.94
CA ALA A 40 -0.44 -9.21 -24.43
C ALA A 40 -0.36 -7.80 -23.85
N ILE A 41 0.64 -7.51 -22.99
CA ILE A 41 0.88 -6.17 -22.44
C ILE A 41 1.13 -5.16 -23.56
N SER A 42 1.90 -5.54 -24.58
CA SER A 42 2.24 -4.66 -25.70
C SER A 42 1.09 -4.42 -26.68
N SER A 43 0.11 -5.31 -26.76
CA SER A 43 -0.96 -5.29 -27.77
C SER A 43 -2.31 -4.84 -27.23
N LEU A 44 -2.61 -5.11 -25.96
CA LEU A 44 -3.87 -4.74 -25.32
C LEU A 44 -3.87 -3.26 -24.90
N PRO A 45 -5.04 -2.61 -24.80
CA PRO A 45 -5.15 -1.28 -24.18
C PRO A 45 -4.55 -1.31 -22.77
N LEU A 46 -3.70 -0.35 -22.43
CA LEU A 46 -2.91 -0.28 -21.18
C LEU A 46 -3.79 -0.40 -19.93
N ARG A 47 -5.05 0.04 -20.00
CA ARG A 47 -6.03 -0.16 -18.92
C ARG A 47 -6.15 -1.63 -18.52
N VAL A 48 -6.06 -2.57 -19.45
CA VAL A 48 -6.24 -4.00 -19.16
C VAL A 48 -5.12 -4.51 -18.25
N PRO A 49 -3.82 -4.46 -18.64
CA PRO A 49 -2.75 -4.90 -17.76
C PRO A 49 -2.67 -4.08 -16.47
N MET A 50 -2.98 -2.77 -16.48
CA MET A 50 -3.01 -1.97 -15.25
C MET A 50 -4.13 -2.37 -14.28
N LEU A 51 -5.35 -2.63 -14.78
CA LEU A 51 -6.46 -3.10 -13.95
C LEU A 51 -6.23 -4.55 -13.48
N THR A 52 -5.59 -5.39 -14.30
CA THR A 52 -5.14 -6.73 -13.87
C THR A 52 -4.10 -6.62 -12.76
N LEU A 53 -3.10 -5.75 -12.92
CA LEU A 53 -2.08 -5.51 -11.91
C LEU A 53 -2.70 -4.98 -10.60
N LEU A 54 -3.67 -4.07 -10.70
CA LEU A 54 -4.45 -3.60 -9.55
C LEU A 54 -5.17 -4.74 -8.86
N ALA A 55 -5.87 -5.59 -9.61
CA ALA A 55 -6.57 -6.75 -9.04
C ALA A 55 -5.59 -7.68 -8.31
N LEU A 56 -4.49 -8.06 -8.96
CA LEU A 56 -3.45 -8.92 -8.37
C LEU A 56 -2.81 -8.29 -7.13
N SER A 57 -2.60 -6.96 -7.13
CA SER A 57 -1.98 -6.26 -5.99
C SER A 57 -2.84 -6.22 -4.74
N TRP A 58 -4.16 -6.36 -4.88
CA TRP A 58 -5.08 -6.39 -3.75
C TRP A 58 -5.53 -7.81 -3.35
N THR A 59 -5.21 -8.83 -4.15
CA THR A 59 -5.63 -10.22 -3.89
C THR A 59 -4.50 -11.18 -3.56
N LEU A 60 -3.30 -10.97 -4.11
CA LEU A 60 -2.18 -11.88 -3.88
C LEU A 60 -1.51 -11.63 -2.54
N GLU A 61 -1.01 -12.71 -1.95
CA GLU A 61 -0.23 -12.65 -0.72
C GLU A 61 1.17 -12.08 -0.98
N ILE A 62 1.59 -11.10 -0.19
CA ILE A 62 2.93 -10.54 -0.26
C ILE A 62 3.86 -11.40 0.60
N ALA A 63 4.91 -11.93 -0.01
CA ALA A 63 5.92 -12.69 0.73
C ALA A 63 6.63 -11.76 1.74
N GLY A 64 6.59 -12.14 3.02
CA GLY A 64 7.15 -11.36 4.12
C GLY A 64 6.11 -10.65 5.00
N ASP A 65 4.86 -10.52 4.57
CA ASP A 65 3.83 -9.75 5.29
C ASP A 65 3.12 -10.49 6.43
N ALA A 66 3.74 -11.55 6.97
CA ALA A 66 3.20 -12.38 8.05
C ALA A 66 1.70 -12.70 7.87
N PHE A 67 1.29 -13.00 6.63
CA PHE A 67 -0.07 -13.42 6.31
C PHE A 67 -0.45 -14.62 7.17
N ALA A 68 -1.62 -14.55 7.82
CA ALA A 68 -2.05 -15.58 8.77
C ALA A 68 -0.97 -15.91 9.82
N GLY A 69 -0.22 -14.89 10.28
CA GLY A 69 0.88 -15.08 11.22
C GLY A 69 2.01 -16.01 10.73
N GLY A 70 2.07 -16.32 9.43
CA GLY A 70 2.99 -17.30 8.84
C GLY A 70 2.56 -18.76 9.00
N VAL A 71 1.40 -19.03 9.58
CA VAL A 71 0.90 -20.40 9.87
C VAL A 71 0.30 -21.05 8.62
N VAL A 72 -0.28 -20.27 7.73
CA VAL A 72 -0.95 -20.74 6.52
C VAL A 72 -0.31 -20.10 5.29
N GLN A 73 0.00 -20.91 4.29
CA GLN A 73 0.40 -20.46 2.95
C GLN A 73 -0.61 -20.98 1.94
N THR A 74 -1.24 -20.09 1.18
CA THR A 74 -2.15 -20.51 0.11
C THR A 74 -1.38 -20.70 -1.20
N PRO A 75 -1.99 -21.33 -2.24
CA PRO A 75 -1.37 -21.38 -3.57
C PRO A 75 -1.05 -20.00 -4.17
N LEU A 76 -1.71 -18.93 -3.70
CA LEU A 76 -1.43 -17.56 -4.15
C LEU A 76 -0.08 -17.04 -3.66
N TYR A 77 0.48 -17.63 -2.59
CA TYR A 77 1.79 -17.27 -2.05
C TYR A 77 2.89 -17.34 -3.10
N VAL A 78 2.88 -18.37 -3.96
CA VAL A 78 3.91 -18.54 -5.01
C VAL A 78 3.84 -17.41 -6.03
N VAL A 79 2.63 -17.08 -6.49
CA VAL A 79 2.41 -16.02 -7.49
C VAL A 79 2.73 -14.65 -6.88
N GLY A 80 2.30 -14.42 -5.64
CA GLY A 80 2.59 -13.19 -4.91
C GLY A 80 4.06 -13.02 -4.55
N SER A 81 4.78 -14.11 -4.27
CA SER A 81 6.24 -14.11 -4.08
C SER A 81 6.95 -13.69 -5.37
N LEU A 82 6.59 -14.25 -6.52
CA LEU A 82 7.17 -13.85 -7.81
C LEU A 82 6.86 -12.39 -8.16
N LEU A 83 5.67 -11.91 -7.79
CA LEU A 83 5.24 -10.56 -8.11
C LEU A 83 5.87 -9.53 -7.18
N PHE A 84 5.82 -9.71 -5.85
CA PHE A 84 6.18 -8.67 -4.88
C PHE A 84 7.51 -8.90 -4.15
N ALA A 85 7.97 -10.14 -4.01
CA ALA A 85 9.25 -10.41 -3.39
C ALA A 85 10.39 -10.09 -4.37
N LYS A 86 11.58 -9.80 -3.83
CA LYS A 86 12.78 -9.74 -4.67
C LYS A 86 13.00 -11.10 -5.32
N LEU A 87 13.23 -11.11 -6.62
CA LEU A 87 13.33 -12.36 -7.38
C LEU A 87 14.52 -13.22 -6.96
N ASN A 88 15.56 -12.63 -6.36
CA ASN A 88 16.67 -13.36 -5.76
C ASN A 88 16.27 -14.24 -4.55
N LEU A 89 15.08 -14.04 -3.96
CA LEU A 89 14.53 -14.90 -2.92
C LEU A 89 13.87 -16.15 -3.50
N THR A 90 13.45 -16.11 -4.77
CA THR A 90 12.83 -17.24 -5.47
C THR A 90 13.83 -17.96 -6.38
N PHE A 91 14.71 -17.21 -7.04
CA PHE A 91 15.75 -17.70 -7.91
C PHE A 91 17.12 -17.43 -7.27
N PRO A 92 18.03 -18.41 -7.19
CA PRO A 92 19.34 -18.24 -6.54
C PRO A 92 20.31 -17.44 -7.42
N VAL A 93 19.96 -16.19 -7.71
CA VAL A 93 20.73 -15.26 -8.53
C VAL A 93 20.79 -13.92 -7.81
N ASP A 94 21.94 -13.62 -7.21
CA ASP A 94 22.12 -12.43 -6.35
C ASP A 94 21.82 -11.11 -7.06
N ALA A 95 22.01 -11.05 -8.37
CA ALA A 95 21.73 -9.86 -9.19
C ALA A 95 20.24 -9.52 -9.30
N LEU A 96 19.32 -10.46 -9.01
CA LEU A 96 17.88 -10.27 -9.14
C LEU A 96 17.28 -9.54 -7.91
N VAL A 97 17.80 -8.36 -7.59
CA VAL A 97 17.40 -7.54 -6.44
C VAL A 97 16.05 -6.82 -6.62
N PHE A 98 15.41 -7.00 -7.78
CA PHE A 98 14.11 -6.44 -8.15
C PHE A 98 13.01 -7.50 -8.10
N SER A 99 11.76 -7.06 -7.96
CA SER A 99 10.57 -7.89 -7.96
C SER A 99 9.98 -8.05 -9.36
N GLY A 100 9.08 -9.03 -9.56
CA GLY A 100 8.31 -9.12 -10.80
C GLY A 100 7.45 -7.87 -11.06
N PHE A 101 6.98 -7.21 -10.00
CA PHE A 101 6.24 -5.97 -10.04
C PHE A 101 7.10 -4.84 -10.63
N ASP A 102 8.36 -4.72 -10.20
CA ASP A 102 9.31 -3.74 -10.75
C ASP A 102 9.50 -3.93 -12.27
N ILE A 103 9.68 -5.17 -12.71
CA ILE A 103 9.81 -5.50 -14.14
C ILE A 103 8.55 -5.10 -14.89
N LEU A 104 7.36 -5.45 -14.38
CA LEU A 104 6.09 -5.11 -15.04
C LEU A 104 5.90 -3.60 -15.15
N LEU A 105 6.21 -2.85 -14.10
CA LEU A 105 6.14 -1.39 -14.10
C LEU A 105 7.08 -0.79 -15.16
N VAL A 106 8.32 -1.29 -15.28
CA VAL A 106 9.26 -0.86 -16.33
C VAL A 106 8.76 -1.23 -17.72
N VAL A 107 8.26 -2.45 -17.92
CA VAL A 107 7.70 -2.89 -19.21
C VAL A 107 6.52 -2.02 -19.62
N LEU A 108 5.62 -1.71 -18.69
CA LEU A 108 4.48 -0.83 -18.93
C LEU A 108 4.93 0.59 -19.31
N ALA A 109 5.94 1.13 -18.62
CA ALA A 109 6.53 2.43 -18.97
C ALA A 109 7.15 2.43 -20.37
N VAL A 110 7.88 1.37 -20.74
CA VAL A 110 8.43 1.21 -22.10
C VAL A 110 7.31 1.14 -23.13
N VAL A 111 6.21 0.44 -22.85
CA VAL A 111 5.02 0.38 -23.73
C VAL A 111 4.40 1.77 -23.89
N VAL A 112 4.24 2.53 -22.81
CA VAL A 112 3.76 3.93 -22.85
C VAL A 112 4.65 4.77 -23.77
N VAL A 113 5.97 4.78 -23.54
CA VAL A 113 6.93 5.55 -24.34
C VAL A 113 6.87 5.14 -25.81
N ARG A 114 6.91 3.82 -26.10
CA ARG A 114 6.81 3.30 -27.46
C ARG A 114 5.53 3.76 -28.15
N ARG A 115 4.38 3.69 -27.47
CA ARG A 115 3.08 4.07 -28.02
C ARG A 115 2.98 5.58 -28.28
N HIS A 116 3.60 6.41 -27.44
CA HIS A 116 3.73 7.84 -27.69
C HIS A 116 4.59 8.15 -28.91
N VAL A 117 5.78 7.54 -29.00
CA VAL A 117 6.72 7.74 -30.12
C VAL A 117 6.10 7.27 -31.44
N THR A 118 5.40 6.14 -31.46
CA THR A 118 4.73 5.62 -32.67
C THR A 118 3.35 6.23 -32.92
N ARG A 119 2.90 7.18 -32.08
CA ARG A 119 1.57 7.80 -32.14
C ARG A 119 0.42 6.77 -32.19
N SER A 120 0.58 5.68 -31.46
CA SER A 120 -0.42 4.63 -31.35
C SER A 120 -1.73 5.20 -30.78
N ARG A 121 -2.85 4.80 -31.38
CA ARG A 121 -4.19 5.22 -30.94
C ARG A 121 -4.84 4.26 -29.94
N ILE A 122 -4.18 3.15 -29.62
CA ILE A 122 -4.74 2.06 -28.79
C ILE A 122 -5.31 2.59 -27.46
N ASP A 123 -4.57 3.48 -26.79
CA ASP A 123 -4.96 4.00 -25.46
C ASP A 123 -5.70 5.34 -25.53
N ARG A 124 -5.74 6.00 -26.69
CA ARG A 124 -6.23 7.39 -26.81
C ARG A 124 -7.74 7.48 -26.96
N VAL A 125 -8.41 6.38 -27.30
CA VAL A 125 -9.87 6.37 -27.51
C VAL A 125 -10.60 6.58 -26.19
N GLY A 126 -11.22 7.75 -26.04
CA GLY A 126 -11.96 8.14 -24.83
C GLY A 126 -11.07 8.47 -23.63
N TRP A 127 -9.76 8.62 -23.84
CA TRP A 127 -8.83 9.01 -22.79
C TRP A 127 -9.02 10.48 -22.40
N ILE A 128 -8.95 10.75 -21.10
CA ILE A 128 -9.13 12.07 -20.52
C ILE A 128 -7.89 12.36 -19.68
N ASP A 129 -7.29 13.53 -19.86
CA ASP A 129 -6.11 13.91 -19.10
C ASP A 129 -6.43 14.04 -17.60
N THR A 130 -5.47 13.66 -16.77
CA THR A 130 -5.58 13.82 -15.33
C THR A 130 -5.42 15.29 -14.93
N PRO A 131 -5.93 15.71 -13.75
CA PRO A 131 -5.70 17.06 -13.26
C PRO A 131 -4.20 17.36 -13.21
N ARG A 132 -3.78 18.38 -13.98
CA ARG A 132 -2.36 18.78 -14.11
C ARG A 132 -1.61 18.90 -12.78
N PRO A 133 -2.19 19.45 -11.69
CA PRO A 133 -1.49 19.57 -10.42
C PRO A 133 -1.06 18.22 -9.85
N ILE A 134 -1.88 17.18 -9.98
CA ILE A 134 -1.56 15.84 -9.43
C ILE A 134 -0.44 15.20 -10.24
N ARG A 135 -0.50 15.33 -11.58
CA ARG A 135 0.57 14.86 -12.47
C ARG A 135 1.89 15.58 -12.20
N GLN A 136 1.85 16.89 -12.03
CA GLN A 136 3.02 17.70 -11.67
C GLN A 136 3.59 17.25 -10.33
N PHE A 137 2.73 17.03 -9.32
CA PHE A 137 3.18 16.56 -8.01
C PHE A 137 3.83 15.18 -8.09
N ALA A 138 3.29 14.24 -8.88
CA ALA A 138 3.90 12.93 -9.07
C ALA A 138 5.29 13.02 -9.73
N VAL A 139 5.45 13.89 -10.74
CA VAL A 139 6.76 14.13 -11.37
C VAL A 139 7.73 14.80 -10.39
N VAL A 140 7.29 15.81 -9.65
CA VAL A 140 8.10 16.48 -8.63
C VAL A 140 8.52 15.50 -7.54
N ALA A 141 7.64 14.59 -7.12
CA ALA A 141 7.97 13.54 -6.16
C ALA A 141 9.08 12.61 -6.70
N LEU A 142 9.00 12.18 -7.96
CA LEU A 142 10.07 11.36 -8.57
C LEU A 142 11.40 12.12 -8.67
N LEU A 143 11.35 13.41 -9.04
CA LEU A 143 12.55 14.26 -9.09
C LEU A 143 13.14 14.47 -7.70
N ALA A 144 12.30 14.67 -6.68
CA ALA A 144 12.74 14.79 -5.28
C ALA A 144 13.38 13.49 -4.79
N LEU A 145 12.81 12.33 -5.09
CA LEU A 145 13.41 11.03 -4.74
C LEU A 145 14.76 10.83 -5.44
N ALA A 146 14.85 11.16 -6.73
CA ALA A 146 16.10 11.08 -7.48
C ALA A 146 17.15 12.03 -6.90
N TRP A 147 16.76 13.27 -6.55
CA TRP A 147 17.61 14.25 -5.89
C TRP A 147 18.11 13.76 -4.52
N MET A 148 17.22 13.31 -3.64
CA MET A 148 17.58 12.83 -2.30
C MET A 148 18.52 11.63 -2.35
N THR A 149 18.33 10.75 -3.34
CA THR A 149 19.22 9.61 -3.59
C THR A 149 20.58 10.08 -4.07
N ALA A 150 20.63 10.90 -5.12
CA ALA A 150 21.89 11.40 -5.68
C ALA A 150 22.68 12.21 -4.63
N PHE A 151 22.02 13.12 -3.93
CA PHE A 151 22.61 13.94 -2.88
C PHE A 151 23.15 13.10 -1.73
N GLY A 152 22.39 12.11 -1.24
CA GLY A 152 22.84 11.20 -0.19
C GLY A 152 24.06 10.37 -0.59
N LEU A 153 24.05 9.80 -1.80
CA LEU A 153 25.19 9.03 -2.34
C LEU A 153 26.44 9.90 -2.54
N LEU A 154 26.28 11.13 -3.05
CA LEU A 154 27.39 12.08 -3.22
C LEU A 154 28.05 12.46 -1.88
N ARG A 155 27.29 12.41 -0.77
CA ARG A 155 27.79 12.64 0.58
C ARG A 155 28.34 11.38 1.26
N GLY A 156 28.49 10.28 0.53
CA GLY A 156 29.03 9.02 1.06
C GLY A 156 27.98 8.08 1.67
N GLY A 157 26.69 8.28 1.36
CA GLY A 157 25.62 7.40 1.82
C GLY A 157 25.71 6.00 1.22
N SER A 158 25.17 5.01 1.93
CA SER A 158 25.13 3.63 1.48
C SER A 158 24.08 3.42 0.39
N PHE A 159 24.51 2.93 -0.78
CA PHE A 159 23.61 2.58 -1.88
C PHE A 159 22.56 1.53 -1.48
N ARG A 160 22.97 0.52 -0.70
CA ARG A 160 22.06 -0.53 -0.22
C ARG A 160 20.91 0.06 0.58
N PHE A 161 21.18 0.97 1.51
CA PHE A 161 20.16 1.58 2.36
C PHE A 161 19.35 2.65 1.63
N ALA A 162 19.99 3.42 0.74
CA ALA A 162 19.29 4.35 -0.14
C ALA A 162 18.24 3.64 -1.00
N LEU A 163 18.59 2.47 -1.57
CA LEU A 163 17.64 1.67 -2.35
C LEU A 163 16.41 1.29 -1.53
N TRP A 164 16.60 0.83 -0.29
CA TRP A 164 15.49 0.49 0.62
C TRP A 164 14.57 1.70 0.93
N GLN A 165 15.14 2.89 1.13
CA GLN A 165 14.36 4.11 1.36
C GLN A 165 13.58 4.53 0.11
N VAL A 166 14.22 4.48 -1.07
CA VAL A 166 13.61 4.87 -2.36
C VAL A 166 12.48 3.93 -2.74
N THR A 167 12.69 2.62 -2.65
CA THR A 167 11.71 1.61 -3.10
C THR A 167 10.35 1.81 -2.43
N ARG A 168 10.31 2.22 -1.15
CA ARG A 168 9.04 2.47 -0.44
C ARG A 168 8.24 3.66 -0.99
N HIS A 169 8.92 4.65 -1.56
CA HIS A 169 8.30 5.91 -1.97
C HIS A 169 8.10 6.02 -3.48
N ILE A 170 8.90 5.33 -4.29
CA ILE A 170 8.87 5.44 -5.76
C ILE A 170 7.58 4.88 -6.37
N TYR A 171 6.98 3.85 -5.75
CA TYR A 171 5.84 3.16 -6.33
C TYR A 171 4.62 4.07 -6.48
N LEU A 172 4.30 4.89 -5.48
CA LEU A 172 3.09 5.72 -5.52
C LEU A 172 3.06 6.69 -6.72
N PRO A 173 4.05 7.59 -6.91
CA PRO A 173 4.03 8.50 -8.06
C PRO A 173 4.20 7.74 -9.39
N PHE A 174 4.99 6.67 -9.44
CA PHE A 174 5.21 5.92 -10.67
C PHE A 174 3.97 5.17 -11.14
N VAL A 175 3.32 4.41 -10.24
CA VAL A 175 2.06 3.72 -10.50
C VAL A 175 0.96 4.72 -10.84
N TYR A 176 0.92 5.88 -10.17
CA TYR A 176 -0.01 6.95 -10.51
C TYR A 176 0.16 7.42 -11.96
N LEU A 177 1.39 7.72 -12.41
CA LEU A 177 1.65 8.18 -13.78
C LEU A 177 1.25 7.12 -14.82
N LEU A 178 1.53 5.84 -14.55
CA LEU A 178 1.10 4.74 -15.43
C LEU A 178 -0.43 4.61 -15.46
N MET A 179 -1.11 4.73 -14.32
CA MET A 179 -2.57 4.73 -14.24
C MET A 179 -3.18 5.93 -14.96
N ALA A 180 -2.53 7.11 -14.89
CA ALA A 180 -2.96 8.32 -15.59
C ALA A 180 -2.89 8.15 -17.12
N GLU A 181 -1.89 7.44 -17.64
CA GLU A 181 -1.80 7.10 -19.07
C GLU A 181 -2.74 5.96 -19.47
N ALA A 182 -3.06 5.04 -18.56
CA ALA A 182 -3.85 3.86 -18.85
C ALA A 182 -5.37 4.06 -18.77
N LEU A 183 -5.85 4.78 -17.75
CA LEU A 183 -7.28 4.90 -17.45
C LEU A 183 -7.93 6.06 -18.20
N ARG A 184 -9.21 5.88 -18.58
CA ARG A 184 -10.01 6.86 -19.35
C ARG A 184 -10.81 7.83 -18.47
N GLY A 185 -10.33 8.11 -17.26
CA GLY A 185 -11.03 8.95 -16.30
C GLY A 185 -12.31 8.29 -15.74
N PRO A 186 -13.43 9.04 -15.59
CA PRO A 186 -14.62 8.58 -14.85
C PRO A 186 -15.26 7.28 -15.35
N VAL A 187 -15.09 6.97 -16.64
CA VAL A 187 -15.63 5.73 -17.24
C VAL A 187 -15.02 4.50 -16.59
N ASP A 188 -13.71 4.52 -16.34
CA ASP A 188 -12.99 3.38 -15.77
C ASP A 188 -13.03 3.38 -14.23
N ALA A 189 -13.48 4.46 -13.59
CA ALA A 189 -13.64 4.52 -12.13
C ALA A 189 -14.59 3.44 -11.59
N THR A 190 -15.62 3.06 -12.37
CA THR A 190 -16.52 1.96 -12.00
C THR A 190 -15.79 0.61 -12.04
N ALA A 191 -14.90 0.40 -13.00
CA ALA A 191 -14.10 -0.83 -13.08
C ALA A 191 -13.12 -0.93 -11.90
N VAL A 192 -12.43 0.18 -11.60
CA VAL A 192 -11.55 0.28 -10.41
C VAL A 192 -12.32 -0.03 -9.14
N GLY A 193 -13.48 0.60 -8.92
CA GLY A 193 -14.32 0.34 -7.75
C GLY A 193 -14.78 -1.11 -7.63
N ARG A 194 -15.15 -1.75 -8.75
CA ARG A 194 -15.53 -3.18 -8.77
C ARG A 194 -14.36 -4.08 -8.42
N ILE A 195 -13.15 -3.78 -8.91
CA ILE A 195 -11.95 -4.56 -8.61
C ILE A 195 -11.61 -4.44 -7.13
N VAL A 196 -11.59 -3.22 -6.58
CA VAL A 196 -11.27 -2.99 -5.16
C VAL A 196 -12.31 -3.66 -4.26
N LEU A 197 -13.61 -3.47 -4.52
CA LEU A 197 -14.66 -4.13 -3.75
C LEU A 197 -14.60 -5.67 -3.90
N GLY A 198 -14.33 -6.18 -5.09
CA GLY A 198 -14.19 -7.62 -5.34
C GLY A 198 -13.00 -8.23 -4.61
N ALA A 199 -11.84 -7.56 -4.64
CA ALA A 199 -10.67 -7.94 -3.86
C ALA A 199 -10.97 -7.89 -2.36
N GLY A 200 -11.65 -6.84 -1.90
CA GLY A 200 -12.10 -6.73 -0.51
C GLY A 200 -13.01 -7.89 -0.08
N VAL A 201 -13.93 -8.34 -0.94
CA VAL A 201 -14.81 -9.49 -0.65
C VAL A 201 -13.97 -10.76 -0.53
N PHE A 202 -13.06 -10.99 -1.48
CA PHE A 202 -12.16 -12.13 -1.48
C PHE A 202 -11.32 -12.18 -0.20
N ARG A 203 -10.62 -11.09 0.13
CA ARG A 203 -9.78 -10.99 1.34
C ARG A 203 -10.58 -11.04 2.64
N SER A 204 -11.81 -10.52 2.66
CA SER A 204 -12.69 -10.63 3.83
C SER A 204 -13.12 -12.07 4.07
N ALA A 205 -13.43 -12.81 2.99
CA ALA A 205 -13.77 -14.21 3.09
C ALA A 205 -12.58 -15.04 3.63
N GLU A 206 -11.36 -14.79 3.13
CA GLU A 206 -10.16 -15.42 3.68
C GLU A 206 -9.97 -15.10 5.16
N ALA A 207 -10.11 -13.84 5.57
CA ALA A 207 -10.00 -13.45 6.98
C ALA A 207 -11.03 -14.18 7.86
N LEU A 208 -12.28 -14.29 7.41
CA LEU A 208 -13.36 -14.99 8.11
C LEU A 208 -13.07 -16.49 8.23
N ILE A 209 -12.69 -17.14 7.13
CA ILE A 209 -12.36 -18.58 7.09
C ILE A 209 -11.18 -18.87 8.03
N LEU A 210 -10.10 -18.08 7.92
CA LEU A 210 -8.91 -18.26 8.76
C LEU A 210 -9.21 -18.02 10.24
N ARG A 211 -10.00 -17.00 10.58
CA ARG A 211 -10.42 -16.77 11.97
C ARG A 211 -11.30 -17.90 12.51
N GLN A 212 -12.13 -18.50 11.67
CA GLN A 212 -12.95 -19.66 12.07
C GLN A 212 -12.09 -20.91 12.29
N MET A 213 -11.07 -21.13 11.46
CA MET A 213 -10.12 -22.24 11.62
C MET A 213 -9.18 -22.04 12.81
N TYR A 214 -8.80 -20.80 13.10
CA TYR A 214 -7.89 -20.41 14.18
C TYR A 214 -8.52 -19.33 15.08
N PRO A 215 -9.42 -19.71 16.01
CA PRO A 215 -10.19 -18.74 16.81
C PRO A 215 -9.35 -17.93 17.80
N SER A 216 -8.27 -18.50 18.33
CA SER A 216 -7.45 -17.85 19.36
C SER A 216 -6.77 -16.59 18.84
N THR A 217 -7.07 -15.44 19.45
CA THR A 217 -6.43 -14.15 19.15
C THR A 217 -5.05 -14.00 19.77
N ASP A 218 -4.70 -14.83 20.75
CA ASP A 218 -3.40 -14.73 21.43
C ASP A 218 -2.31 -15.42 20.62
N LEU A 219 -2.63 -16.57 20.01
CA LEU A 219 -1.74 -17.32 19.13
C LEU A 219 -1.81 -16.84 17.67
N PHE A 220 -2.97 -16.27 17.27
CA PHE A 220 -3.23 -15.79 15.93
C PHE A 220 -3.75 -14.34 15.98
N PRO A 221 -2.86 -13.36 16.26
CA PRO A 221 -3.24 -11.98 16.53
C PRO A 221 -4.03 -11.32 15.41
N HIS A 222 -3.67 -11.63 14.16
CA HIS A 222 -4.36 -11.14 12.97
C HIS A 222 -4.58 -12.26 11.96
N ALA A 223 -5.69 -12.19 11.21
CA ALA A 223 -6.06 -13.27 10.30
C ALA A 223 -5.37 -13.19 8.94
N THR A 224 -5.15 -11.98 8.43
CA THR A 224 -4.54 -11.76 7.13
C THR A 224 -3.32 -10.86 7.28
N THR A 225 -3.35 -9.59 6.85
CA THR A 225 -2.20 -8.68 6.92
C THR A 225 -2.58 -7.29 7.43
N HIS A 226 -1.55 -6.44 7.60
CA HIS A 226 -1.71 -5.01 7.79
C HIS A 226 -2.45 -4.37 6.61
N HIS A 227 -2.02 -4.69 5.39
CA HIS A 227 -2.52 -4.08 4.15
C HIS A 227 -3.99 -4.39 3.89
N ASP A 228 -4.47 -5.56 4.32
CA ASP A 228 -5.88 -5.92 4.21
C ASP A 228 -6.78 -5.03 5.08
N SER A 229 -6.27 -4.49 6.20
CA SER A 229 -7.01 -3.51 7.00
C SER A 229 -7.31 -2.26 6.17
N VAL A 230 -6.29 -1.75 5.48
CA VAL A 230 -6.41 -0.60 4.57
C VAL A 230 -7.41 -0.88 3.44
N LEU A 231 -7.37 -2.09 2.87
CA LEU A 231 -8.32 -2.53 1.84
C LEU A 231 -9.75 -2.53 2.37
N PHE A 232 -9.99 -3.11 3.54
CA PHE A 232 -11.33 -3.14 4.14
C PHE A 232 -11.84 -1.74 4.44
N ALA A 233 -11.01 -0.86 5.03
CA ALA A 233 -11.37 0.53 5.29
C ALA A 233 -11.67 1.29 3.98
N THR A 234 -10.88 1.06 2.93
CA THR A 234 -11.12 1.64 1.59
C THR A 234 -12.44 1.17 1.01
N CYS A 235 -12.75 -0.13 1.11
CA CYS A 235 -14.03 -0.69 0.66
C CYS A 235 -15.23 -0.07 1.40
N VAL A 236 -15.14 0.08 2.73
CA VAL A 236 -16.17 0.80 3.51
C VAL A 236 -16.26 2.26 3.08
N GLY A 237 -15.14 2.94 2.85
CA GLY A 237 -15.11 4.30 2.32
C GLY A 237 -15.81 4.44 0.97
N ILE A 238 -15.62 3.48 0.05
CA ILE A 238 -16.33 3.43 -1.23
C ILE A 238 -17.84 3.26 -1.01
N LEU A 239 -18.27 2.34 -0.13
CA LEU A 239 -19.69 2.17 0.17
C LEU A 239 -20.32 3.42 0.80
N LEU A 240 -19.61 4.07 1.72
CA LEU A 240 -20.03 5.34 2.32
C LEU A 240 -20.17 6.42 1.24
N ALA A 241 -19.18 6.58 0.37
CA ALA A 241 -19.23 7.51 -0.76
C ALA A 241 -20.45 7.23 -1.65
N MET A 242 -20.72 5.96 -1.96
CA MET A 242 -21.88 5.58 -2.77
C MET A 242 -23.21 5.98 -2.10
N ILE A 243 -23.36 5.74 -0.79
CA ILE A 243 -24.57 6.12 -0.04
C ILE A 243 -24.73 7.64 -0.01
N LEU A 244 -23.65 8.37 0.23
CA LEU A 244 -23.68 9.83 0.36
C LEU A 244 -23.95 10.53 -0.99
N GLU A 245 -23.26 10.10 -2.05
CA GLU A 245 -23.33 10.77 -3.36
C GLU A 245 -24.50 10.26 -4.22
N LYS A 246 -24.89 8.97 -4.08
CA LYS A 246 -25.92 8.33 -4.91
C LYS A 246 -26.82 7.39 -4.10
N PRO A 247 -27.66 7.92 -3.17
CA PRO A 247 -28.54 7.13 -2.30
C PRO A 247 -29.74 6.51 -3.06
N THR A 248 -29.47 5.58 -3.97
CA THR A 248 -30.51 4.83 -4.69
C THR A 248 -30.85 3.53 -3.97
N ARG A 249 -32.05 2.96 -4.20
CA ARG A 249 -32.42 1.63 -3.67
C ARG A 249 -31.40 0.55 -4.05
N ARG A 250 -30.82 0.64 -5.25
CA ARG A 250 -29.77 -0.28 -5.71
C ARG A 250 -28.49 -0.11 -4.87
N THR A 251 -28.06 1.12 -4.64
CA THR A 251 -26.92 1.43 -3.77
C THR A 251 -27.12 0.88 -2.37
N LEU A 252 -28.30 1.11 -1.78
CA LEU A 252 -28.63 0.61 -0.44
C LEU A 252 -28.58 -0.92 -0.38
N LYS A 253 -29.09 -1.63 -1.40
CA LYS A 253 -28.99 -3.10 -1.48
C LYS A 253 -27.53 -3.58 -1.56
N ILE A 254 -26.71 -2.92 -2.39
CA ILE A 254 -25.27 -3.25 -2.50
C ILE A 254 -24.58 -3.04 -1.15
N CYS A 255 -24.85 -1.94 -0.47
CA CYS A 255 -24.24 -1.65 0.82
C CYS A 255 -24.74 -2.61 1.90
N ALA A 256 -26.03 -2.93 1.94
CA ALA A 256 -26.60 -3.91 2.88
C ALA A 256 -25.99 -5.30 2.69
N LEU A 257 -25.60 -5.67 1.47
CA LEU A 257 -24.94 -6.95 1.17
C LEU A 257 -23.45 -6.94 1.52
N LEU A 258 -22.71 -5.90 1.10
CA LEU A 258 -21.26 -5.89 1.18
C LEU A 258 -20.73 -5.38 2.53
N LEU A 259 -21.44 -4.47 3.19
CA LEU A 259 -20.98 -3.90 4.45
C LEU A 259 -20.81 -4.96 5.55
N PRO A 260 -21.74 -5.92 5.77
CA PRO A 260 -21.52 -7.00 6.74
C PRO A 260 -20.31 -7.88 6.42
N ILE A 261 -20.02 -8.10 5.13
CA ILE A 261 -18.86 -8.89 4.70
C ILE A 261 -17.57 -8.17 5.09
N PHE A 262 -17.46 -6.88 4.77
CA PHE A 262 -16.27 -6.10 5.10
C PHE A 262 -16.11 -5.91 6.60
N LEU A 263 -17.19 -5.61 7.33
CA LEU A 263 -17.15 -5.53 8.80
C LEU A 263 -16.77 -6.87 9.43
N GLY A 264 -17.27 -7.99 8.89
CA GLY A 264 -16.85 -9.33 9.28
C GLY A 264 -15.35 -9.55 9.06
N GLY A 265 -14.82 -9.17 7.90
CA GLY A 265 -13.39 -9.22 7.59
C GLY A 265 -12.55 -8.36 8.55
N MET A 266 -13.01 -7.16 8.89
CA MET A 266 -12.34 -6.27 9.86
C MET A 266 -12.25 -6.89 11.26
N ILE A 267 -13.38 -7.44 11.75
CA ILE A 267 -13.45 -8.09 13.06
C ILE A 267 -12.56 -9.34 13.05
N ALA A 268 -12.66 -10.17 12.01
CA ALA A 268 -11.88 -11.39 11.89
C ALA A 268 -10.37 -11.14 11.81
N ASN A 269 -9.96 -10.08 11.10
CA ASN A 269 -8.55 -9.70 11.01
C ASN A 269 -8.00 -9.14 12.33
N ASN A 270 -8.87 -8.71 13.26
CA ASN A 270 -8.50 -8.32 14.63
C ASN A 270 -7.37 -7.27 14.70
N ARG A 271 -7.30 -6.34 13.73
CA ARG A 271 -6.32 -5.25 13.70
C ARG A 271 -6.97 -3.92 14.06
N ARG A 272 -6.50 -3.30 15.15
CA ARG A 272 -7.01 -2.00 15.64
C ARG A 272 -6.91 -0.85 14.64
N LEU A 273 -5.95 -0.91 13.72
CA LEU A 273 -5.71 0.11 12.70
C LEU A 273 -6.96 0.39 11.86
N VAL A 274 -7.70 -0.65 11.47
CA VAL A 274 -8.84 -0.51 10.55
C VAL A 274 -9.93 0.40 11.11
N TRP A 275 -10.15 0.36 12.42
CA TRP A 275 -11.14 1.22 13.08
C TRP A 275 -10.70 2.68 13.09
N THR A 276 -9.40 2.93 13.21
CA THR A 276 -8.84 4.28 13.09
C THR A 276 -9.00 4.82 11.68
N GLU A 277 -8.74 4.00 10.67
CA GLU A 277 -8.92 4.36 9.26
C GLU A 277 -10.39 4.64 8.92
N VAL A 278 -11.31 3.76 9.35
CA VAL A 278 -12.75 3.97 9.15
C VAL A 278 -13.23 5.25 9.85
N ALA A 279 -12.74 5.52 11.07
CA ALA A 279 -13.06 6.77 11.78
C ALA A 279 -12.55 8.01 11.01
N LEU A 280 -11.30 7.98 10.53
CA LEU A 280 -10.74 9.06 9.71
C LEU A 280 -11.50 9.27 8.41
N VAL A 281 -11.90 8.18 7.73
CA VAL A 281 -12.74 8.22 6.53
C VAL A 281 -14.09 8.86 6.84
N ALA A 282 -14.73 8.47 7.96
CA ALA A 282 -16.00 9.06 8.38
C ALA A 282 -15.88 10.56 8.70
N VAL A 283 -14.81 10.97 9.39
CA VAL A 283 -14.50 12.38 9.67
C VAL A 283 -14.27 13.13 8.36
N PHE A 284 -13.49 12.58 7.44
CA PHE A 284 -13.23 13.20 6.13
C PHE A 284 -14.53 13.44 5.36
N PHE A 285 -15.39 12.41 5.23
CA PHE A 285 -16.69 12.58 4.60
C PHE A 285 -17.56 13.59 5.35
N PHE A 286 -17.58 13.55 6.68
CA PHE A 286 -18.30 14.54 7.47
C PHE A 286 -17.84 15.96 7.18
N LEU A 287 -16.53 16.21 7.01
CA LEU A 287 -15.98 17.52 6.69
C LEU A 287 -16.35 17.97 5.27
N VAL A 288 -16.20 17.10 4.28
CA VAL A 288 -16.40 17.41 2.86
C VAL A 288 -17.88 17.48 2.46
N THR A 289 -18.76 16.68 3.09
CA THR A 289 -20.20 16.69 2.79
C THR A 289 -20.83 18.03 3.19
N GLY A 290 -21.73 18.54 2.34
CA GLY A 290 -22.44 19.80 2.57
C GLY A 290 -23.29 19.83 3.86
N TRP A 291 -23.71 21.03 4.28
CA TRP A 291 -24.48 21.27 5.51
C TRP A 291 -25.94 20.81 5.43
N GLY A 292 -26.16 19.48 5.40
CA GLY A 292 -27.48 18.85 5.45
C GLY A 292 -28.08 18.77 6.86
N ARG A 293 -29.34 18.30 6.96
CA ARG A 293 -30.07 18.16 8.24
C ARG A 293 -29.33 17.26 9.23
N VAL A 294 -28.82 16.13 8.76
CA VAL A 294 -28.09 15.14 9.59
C VAL A 294 -26.79 15.74 10.14
N LYS A 295 -25.96 16.35 9.28
CA LYS A 295 -24.73 17.04 9.71
C LYS A 295 -25.03 18.15 10.73
N ARG A 296 -26.05 18.98 10.48
CA ARG A 296 -26.48 20.02 11.44
C ARG A 296 -26.94 19.44 12.78
N PHE A 297 -27.68 18.34 12.75
CA PHE A 297 -28.09 17.64 13.96
C PHE A 297 -26.88 17.14 14.75
N PHE A 298 -25.94 16.44 14.10
CA PHE A 298 -24.71 15.97 14.76
C PHE A 298 -23.87 17.11 15.33
N VAL A 299 -23.67 18.19 14.58
CA VAL A 299 -22.94 19.37 15.08
C VAL A 299 -23.65 19.99 16.28
N ARG A 300 -24.97 20.17 16.23
CA ARG A 300 -25.74 20.69 17.37
C ARG A 300 -25.67 19.77 18.58
N ALA A 301 -25.82 18.46 18.37
CA ALA A 301 -25.71 17.46 19.42
C ALA A 301 -24.30 17.49 20.04
N LEU A 302 -23.25 17.58 19.23
CA LEU A 302 -21.87 17.70 19.70
C LEU A 302 -21.63 18.99 20.49
N ILE A 303 -22.18 20.12 20.03
CA ILE A 303 -22.10 21.40 20.75
C ILE A 303 -22.80 21.29 22.11
N VAL A 304 -24.01 20.74 22.16
CA VAL A 304 -24.77 20.55 23.41
C VAL A 304 -24.06 19.55 24.35
N ALA A 305 -23.50 18.48 23.79
CA ALA A 305 -22.79 17.45 24.54
C ALA A 305 -21.35 17.85 24.90
N SER A 306 -20.81 18.93 24.34
CA SER A 306 -19.40 19.32 24.54
C SER A 306 -19.07 19.55 26.00
N LEU A 307 -19.91 20.28 26.73
CA LEU A 307 -19.70 20.56 28.15
C LEU A 307 -19.77 19.28 29.01
N PRO A 308 -20.81 18.42 28.91
CA PRO A 308 -20.82 17.12 29.57
C PRO A 308 -19.61 16.23 29.23
N LEU A 309 -19.20 16.18 27.96
CA LEU A 309 -18.05 15.39 27.52
C LEU A 309 -16.73 15.93 28.09
N LEU A 310 -16.55 17.25 28.16
CA LEU A 310 -15.40 17.88 28.80
C LEU A 310 -15.36 17.60 30.30
N VAL A 311 -16.50 17.69 31.00
CA VAL A 311 -16.60 17.35 32.42
C VAL A 311 -16.28 15.87 32.65
N TYR A 312 -16.84 14.98 31.84
CA TYR A 312 -16.55 13.54 31.89
C TYR A 312 -15.08 13.23 31.61
N GLY A 313 -14.47 13.88 30.61
CA GLY A 313 -13.05 13.76 30.30
C GLY A 313 -12.15 14.25 31.44
N ALA A 314 -12.44 15.42 32.00
CA ALA A 314 -11.69 16.00 33.11
C ALA A 314 -11.80 15.13 34.38
N ALA A 315 -13.01 14.69 34.74
CA ALA A 315 -13.22 13.81 35.88
C ALA A 315 -12.58 12.42 35.68
N GLY A 316 -12.54 11.93 34.44
CA GLY A 316 -11.96 10.64 34.08
C GLY A 316 -10.45 10.63 33.91
N TRP A 317 -9.81 11.78 33.73
CA TRP A 317 -8.40 11.88 33.32
C TRP A 317 -7.44 11.17 34.27
N SER A 318 -7.71 11.26 35.58
CA SER A 318 -6.92 10.61 36.65
C SER A 318 -7.65 9.43 37.31
N SER A 319 -8.87 9.10 36.87
CA SER A 319 -9.71 8.09 37.51
C SER A 319 -9.44 6.70 36.95
N LYS A 320 -9.33 5.69 37.83
CA LYS A 320 -9.21 4.26 37.48
C LYS A 320 -10.58 3.55 37.39
N ALA A 321 -11.68 4.27 37.63
CA ALA A 321 -13.01 3.65 37.61
C ALA A 321 -13.39 3.19 36.19
N GLY A 322 -14.02 2.03 36.06
CA GLY A 322 -14.37 1.43 34.77
C GLY A 322 -15.31 2.27 33.90
N ILE A 323 -16.08 3.18 34.49
CA ILE A 323 -16.91 4.12 33.74
C ILE A 323 -16.09 5.10 32.90
N PHE A 324 -14.82 5.35 33.25
CA PHE A 324 -13.90 6.24 32.52
C PHE A 324 -12.93 5.50 31.60
N THR A 325 -13.17 4.20 31.31
CA THR A 325 -12.34 3.40 30.40
C THR A 325 -12.07 4.10 29.07
N PRO A 326 -13.05 4.73 28.38
CA PRO A 326 -12.78 5.48 27.15
C PRO A 326 -11.78 6.61 27.31
N VAL A 327 -11.83 7.34 28.44
CA VAL A 327 -10.89 8.43 28.76
C VAL A 327 -9.50 7.87 29.02
N GLN A 328 -9.40 6.74 29.71
CA GLN A 328 -8.12 6.05 29.95
C GLN A 328 -7.48 5.57 28.65
N THR A 329 -8.28 4.97 27.75
CA THR A 329 -7.81 4.55 26.41
C THR A 329 -7.35 5.74 25.58
N PHE A 330 -8.05 6.87 25.64
CA PHE A 330 -7.61 8.09 24.96
C PHE A 330 -6.31 8.63 25.59
N ARG A 331 -6.22 8.70 26.92
CA ARG A 331 -5.02 9.15 27.64
C ARG A 331 -3.80 8.29 27.33
N SER A 332 -3.94 6.97 27.23
CA SER A 332 -2.80 6.08 26.91
C SER A 332 -2.22 6.33 25.52
N MET A 333 -2.93 7.02 24.62
CA MET A 333 -2.38 7.43 23.31
C MET A 333 -1.43 8.63 23.41
N PHE A 334 -1.50 9.42 24.49
CA PHE A 334 -0.71 10.65 24.69
C PHE A 334 0.28 10.58 25.85
N ASP A 335 0.15 9.59 26.74
CA ASP A 335 1.02 9.44 27.91
C ASP A 335 2.21 8.52 27.60
N ALA A 336 3.34 9.12 27.22
CA ALA A 336 4.58 8.42 26.86
C ALA A 336 5.19 7.59 28.00
N ASN A 337 4.78 7.85 29.25
CA ASN A 337 5.28 7.14 30.42
C ASN A 337 4.55 5.81 30.68
N VAL A 338 3.44 5.54 29.99
CA VAL A 338 2.59 4.36 30.22
C VAL A 338 2.97 3.19 29.31
N ASP A 339 3.60 3.46 28.15
CA ASP A 339 4.03 2.45 27.19
C ASP A 339 5.46 2.70 26.71
N GLY A 340 6.35 1.72 26.92
CA GLY A 340 7.73 1.78 26.46
C GLY A 340 7.85 1.96 24.94
N SER A 341 6.83 1.53 24.17
CA SER A 341 6.76 1.74 22.73
C SER A 341 6.51 3.21 22.36
N THR A 342 5.78 3.97 23.18
CA THR A 342 5.53 5.40 22.97
C THR A 342 6.78 6.22 23.30
N ARG A 343 7.46 5.89 24.40
CA ARG A 343 8.73 6.55 24.78
C ARG A 343 9.81 6.38 23.72
N TRP A 344 9.91 5.21 23.10
CA TRP A 344 10.82 4.98 21.98
C TRP A 344 10.55 5.95 20.83
N ARG A 345 9.28 6.09 20.43
CA ARG A 345 8.89 6.97 19.32
C ARG A 345 9.23 8.43 19.60
N ASP A 346 9.13 8.87 20.85
CA ASP A 346 9.51 10.22 21.25
C ASP A 346 11.02 10.46 21.18
N TRP A 347 11.83 9.49 21.58
CA TRP A 347 13.28 9.54 21.42
C TRP A 347 13.71 9.54 19.95
N GLU A 348 13.11 8.65 19.14
CA GLU A 348 13.35 8.63 17.70
C GLU A 348 12.95 9.97 17.06
N ASN A 349 11.78 10.53 17.41
CA ASN A 349 11.35 11.84 16.93
C ASN A 349 12.35 12.95 17.30
N PHE A 350 12.91 12.91 18.51
CA PHE A 350 13.93 13.87 18.94
C PHE A 350 15.20 13.76 18.07
N ASP A 351 15.66 12.54 17.82
CA ASP A 351 16.84 12.26 16.99
C ASP A 351 16.63 12.68 15.53
N LEU A 352 15.44 12.48 14.98
CA LEU A 352 15.09 12.95 13.63
C LEU A 352 15.09 14.49 13.56
N VAL A 353 14.52 15.16 14.56
CA VAL A 353 14.57 16.64 14.62
C VAL A 353 16.00 17.13 14.80
N PHE A 354 16.82 16.45 15.60
CA PHE A 354 18.23 16.77 15.76
C PHE A 354 18.99 16.62 14.44
N THR A 355 18.76 15.52 13.71
CA THR A 355 19.34 15.26 12.38
C THR A 355 18.94 16.35 11.38
N PHE A 356 17.65 16.69 11.33
CA PHE A 356 17.16 17.78 10.48
C PHE A 356 17.82 19.12 10.81
N ARG A 357 18.02 19.44 12.09
CA ARG A 357 18.69 20.68 12.51
C ARG A 357 20.14 20.78 12.04
N GLN A 358 20.82 19.65 11.81
CA GLN A 358 22.17 19.65 11.26
C GLN A 358 22.19 19.93 9.75
N ASN A 359 21.13 19.58 9.02
CA ASN A 359 21.03 19.76 7.57
C ASN A 359 19.67 20.35 7.15
N PRO A 360 19.30 21.54 7.61
CA PRO A 360 17.90 22.03 7.54
C PRO A 360 17.42 22.35 6.12
N LEU A 361 18.32 22.60 5.18
CA LEU A 361 17.97 22.99 3.80
C LEU A 361 17.81 21.80 2.85
N PHE A 362 18.63 20.76 3.01
CA PHE A 362 18.73 19.67 2.05
C PHE A 362 18.56 18.27 2.68
N GLY A 363 18.43 18.18 4.00
CA GLY A 363 18.43 16.92 4.75
C GLY A 363 19.78 16.20 4.70
N SER A 364 19.86 14.98 5.25
CA SER A 364 21.03 14.12 5.10
C SER A 364 21.13 13.50 3.70
N GLY A 365 20.00 13.36 3.01
CA GLY A 365 19.88 12.55 1.80
C GLY A 365 19.76 11.06 2.14
N PHE A 366 19.31 10.27 1.17
CA PHE A 366 19.11 8.83 1.36
C PHE A 366 20.43 8.05 1.43
N GLY A 367 20.42 6.95 2.19
CA GLY A 367 21.58 6.11 2.45
C GLY A 367 22.38 6.52 3.69
N HIS A 368 21.95 7.55 4.41
CA HIS A 368 22.52 7.94 5.71
C HIS A 368 21.58 7.53 6.85
N PRO A 369 22.13 7.06 7.98
CA PRO A 369 21.33 6.86 9.18
C PRO A 369 20.99 8.21 9.81
N PHE A 370 19.86 8.30 10.51
CA PHE A 370 19.61 9.46 11.37
C PHE A 370 20.58 9.46 12.56
N VAL A 371 20.86 10.65 13.09
CA VAL A 371 21.79 10.85 14.19
C VAL A 371 21.08 10.59 15.51
N GLN A 372 21.49 9.54 16.22
CA GLN A 372 21.01 9.23 17.57
C GLN A 372 21.68 10.14 18.60
N ALA A 373 21.05 11.27 18.92
CA ALA A 373 21.46 12.13 20.03
C ALA A 373 21.09 11.50 21.38
N ILE A 374 19.96 10.77 21.41
CA ILE A 374 19.56 9.89 22.49
C ILE A 374 19.77 8.46 22.02
N ALA A 375 20.54 7.66 22.75
CA ALA A 375 20.75 6.27 22.38
C ALA A 375 19.42 5.49 22.43
N LEU A 376 18.98 5.00 21.26
CA LEU A 376 17.85 4.09 21.16
C LEU A 376 18.32 2.67 21.53
N PRO A 377 17.46 1.81 22.09
CA PRO A 377 17.84 0.43 22.32
C PRO A 377 18.25 -0.24 21.01
N ASP A 378 19.35 -0.99 21.01
CA ASP A 378 19.87 -1.57 19.78
C ASP A 378 19.06 -2.81 19.36
N ILE A 379 18.32 -2.67 18.26
CA ILE A 379 17.60 -3.77 17.60
C ILE A 379 18.19 -4.09 16.22
N THR A 380 19.35 -3.54 15.86
CA THR A 380 19.94 -3.69 14.52
C THR A 380 20.24 -5.14 14.16
N ARG A 381 20.46 -6.01 15.17
CA ARG A 381 20.57 -7.47 14.99
C ARG A 381 19.31 -8.11 14.41
N ALA A 382 18.14 -7.58 14.73
CA ALA A 382 16.85 -8.06 14.24
C ALA A 382 16.32 -7.21 13.07
N TYR A 383 16.63 -5.91 13.06
CA TYR A 383 16.18 -4.95 12.07
C TYR A 383 17.29 -3.93 11.74
N GLU A 384 18.17 -4.30 10.82
CA GLU A 384 19.31 -3.48 10.36
C GLU A 384 18.88 -2.11 9.79
N LEU A 385 17.64 -2.00 9.30
CA LEU A 385 17.10 -0.78 8.70
C LEU A 385 16.61 0.25 9.73
N GLU A 386 16.66 -0.06 11.03
CA GLU A 386 16.18 0.83 12.10
C GLU A 386 16.72 2.27 11.95
N PRO A 387 18.04 2.50 11.76
CA PRO A 387 18.57 3.85 11.70
C PRO A 387 18.25 4.60 10.38
N TYR A 388 17.72 3.90 9.38
CA TYR A 388 17.47 4.46 8.03
C TYR A 388 15.97 4.66 7.76
N VAL A 389 15.13 3.92 8.48
CA VAL A 389 13.69 3.87 8.23
C VAL A 389 12.99 4.04 9.57
N PRO A 390 12.88 5.29 10.06
CA PRO A 390 12.24 5.57 11.33
C PRO A 390 10.75 5.28 11.27
N HIS A 391 10.14 5.09 12.44
CA HIS A 391 8.69 4.92 12.58
C HIS A 391 7.94 6.18 12.13
N ASN A 392 8.47 7.36 12.44
CA ASN A 392 7.90 8.61 11.92
C ASN A 392 8.42 8.91 10.51
N SER A 393 7.72 8.37 9.50
CA SER A 393 8.11 8.52 8.10
C SER A 393 8.07 9.96 7.59
N VAL A 394 7.30 10.87 8.21
CA VAL A 394 7.26 12.28 7.81
C VAL A 394 8.52 13.00 8.24
N LEU A 395 8.90 12.88 9.53
CA LEU A 395 10.16 13.44 10.02
C LEU A 395 11.36 12.74 9.37
N GLY A 396 11.27 11.44 9.11
CA GLY A 396 12.30 10.67 8.41
C GLY A 396 12.53 11.06 6.95
N LEU A 397 11.58 11.73 6.29
CA LEU A 397 11.81 12.30 4.95
C LEU A 397 12.56 13.63 5.00
N TRP A 398 12.57 14.30 6.16
CA TRP A 398 13.21 15.60 6.34
C TRP A 398 14.59 15.49 6.99
N ALA A 399 14.76 14.57 7.94
CA ALA A 399 16.04 14.18 8.49
C ALA A 399 16.94 13.63 7.38
#